data_AF-A0A933X8T3-F1
#
_entry.id   AF-A0A933X8T3-F1
#
_cell.length_a   1.000
_cell.length_b   1.000
_cell.length_c   1.000
_cell.angle_alpha   90.00
_cell.angle_beta   90.00
_cell.angle_gamma   90.00
#
_symmetry.space_group_name_H-M   'P 1'
#
loop_
_entity.id
_entity.type
_entity.pdbx_description
1 polymer ?
#
loop_
_entity_poly.entity_id
_entity_poly.type
_entity_poly.pdbx_seq_one_letter_code
_entity_poly.pdbx_strand_id
1 'polypeptide(L)'
;MKMHPLRLRVSAWDSLLPALWLGGILPASAATLSDFGYRRMATDNEVGVTRPMLVILANFPSPSPVFAHGTNIAYYSNLVFEVSPGARTANGYFEEVSNGRFQWTPTRVLRVHLPESHRYEHINNDSRYASNIIYWAVRTNGFNWESYNTSPANTNVTDRELAITLFSNDRGLSSRGVANVKPPNVSRPYEGLVYVGFHTDYFDTMCHEMAHILGAIDFYGIWGTGECLANMLSLMSCSQGQTYHLDAWHKMQLGWSQPRLFPLNSGDTASLPAAQRGLVTAPVILYDTNRGADEFFLLEYRTRNITGEGGGYDANVAGNGLVIWHVAHNASKRPPLMADLSWPDAEQGWRECTECRSLMFGTTATGQCSAGGTHTPFRDDHGLVKNDTSEPGQSGWRRCSKCQSLFYGPNQAASNCPGGGTHAAASGDYTLITDSTVLAHHYWRRCTKCETLFLCWLYGQPSLTTNGLCVVGGTHSADMSVEYTLPAFWAVKALQAEAYPDLRRGESTVWPSDSATPWLWWYDQTPACVNVQVRPFTTGTNSITIDWTSEMGTWLDFFYTGTENGTYSLPYNQMAEGVGAVASGGYVHIKSSRSTDSPHITKAMRLRAYGGHVIIGR
;
A
#
# COMPACT_ATOMS: atom_id res chain seq x y z
N MET A 1 39.80 46.14 23.42
CA MET A 1 41.18 45.79 23.01
C MET A 1 41.08 44.52 22.16
N LYS A 2 41.38 44.66 20.86
CA LYS A 2 41.54 43.67 19.77
C LYS A 2 40.99 42.24 19.95
N MET A 3 39.94 41.95 19.17
CA MET A 3 39.61 40.63 18.62
C MET A 3 40.66 40.22 17.57
N HIS A 4 41.03 38.94 17.54
CA HIS A 4 41.66 38.27 16.39
C HIS A 4 40.79 37.07 15.96
N PRO A 5 40.51 36.89 14.65
CA PRO A 5 39.58 35.88 14.15
C PRO A 5 40.24 34.54 13.80
N LEU A 6 39.43 33.48 13.86
CA LEU A 6 39.76 32.12 13.39
C LEU A 6 39.92 32.05 11.87
N ARG A 7 40.90 31.24 11.45
CA ARG A 7 41.25 30.95 10.06
C ARG A 7 40.26 29.96 9.43
N LEU A 8 39.59 30.39 8.36
CA LEU A 8 39.09 29.53 7.29
C LEU A 8 40.26 29.12 6.40
N ARG A 9 40.42 27.82 6.11
CA ARG A 9 41.29 27.33 5.03
C ARG A 9 40.42 26.83 3.89
N VAL A 10 40.49 27.59 2.80
CA VAL A 10 40.10 27.22 1.44
C VAL A 10 41.27 26.46 0.80
N SER A 11 40.96 25.36 0.12
CA SER A 11 41.80 24.77 -0.92
C SER A 11 40.86 24.18 -1.97
N ALA A 12 41.08 24.22 -3.27
CA ALA A 12 41.96 24.96 -4.18
C ALA A 12 41.45 24.47 -5.55
N TRP A 13 41.03 25.40 -6.40
CA TRP A 13 40.71 25.12 -7.80
C TRP A 13 42.02 25.02 -8.59
N ASP A 14 42.12 24.04 -9.50
CA ASP A 14 42.94 23.93 -10.72
C ASP A 14 42.89 22.44 -11.14
N SER A 15 42.47 21.99 -12.33
CA SER A 15 42.91 22.37 -13.68
C SER A 15 41.95 21.76 -14.71
N LEU A 16 41.65 22.50 -15.77
CA LEU A 16 40.90 22.07 -16.95
C LEU A 16 41.72 21.14 -17.86
N LEU A 17 41.15 19.99 -18.23
CA LEU A 17 41.46 19.25 -19.45
C LEU A 17 40.12 18.89 -20.11
N PRO A 18 39.86 19.23 -21.39
CA PRO A 18 38.64 18.83 -22.05
C PRO A 18 38.82 17.38 -22.52
N ALA A 19 38.29 16.43 -21.76
CA ALA A 19 38.01 15.12 -22.32
C ALA A 19 36.81 15.29 -23.26
N LEU A 20 37.06 15.34 -24.57
CA LEU A 20 36.04 15.13 -25.59
C LEU A 20 35.47 13.71 -25.40
N TRP A 21 34.45 13.59 -24.55
CA TRP A 21 33.53 12.47 -24.60
C TRP A 21 32.59 12.75 -25.78
N LEU A 22 32.93 12.19 -26.94
CA LEU A 22 31.93 11.80 -27.93
C LEU A 22 31.13 10.62 -27.35
N GLY A 23 30.37 10.90 -26.29
CA GLY A 23 29.31 10.03 -25.82
C GLY A 23 28.18 10.18 -26.81
N GLY A 24 28.13 9.29 -27.82
CA GLY A 24 26.91 9.09 -28.57
C GLY A 24 25.80 8.85 -27.55
N ILE A 25 24.79 9.73 -27.54
CA ILE A 25 23.55 9.50 -26.81
C ILE A 25 22.96 8.24 -27.45
N LEU A 26 23.25 7.09 -26.87
CA LEU A 26 22.47 5.89 -27.14
C LEU A 26 21.04 6.25 -26.76
N PRO A 27 20.05 6.06 -27.64
CA PRO A 27 18.66 6.27 -27.27
C PRO A 27 18.39 5.41 -26.03
N ALA A 28 17.79 6.00 -25.00
CA ALA A 28 17.34 5.25 -23.84
C ALA A 28 16.52 4.06 -24.35
N SER A 29 16.87 2.84 -23.95
CA SER A 29 16.10 1.65 -24.32
C SER A 29 14.66 1.85 -23.88
N ALA A 30 13.71 1.44 -24.73
CA ALA A 30 12.29 1.49 -24.37
C ALA A 30 12.06 0.73 -23.04
N ALA A 31 11.29 1.32 -22.14
CA ALA A 31 11.02 0.71 -20.83
C ALA A 31 10.38 -0.67 -21.02
N THR A 32 10.77 -1.60 -20.16
CA THR A 32 10.27 -2.97 -20.14
C THR A 32 9.46 -3.22 -18.88
N LEU A 33 8.59 -4.23 -18.90
CA LEU A 33 7.80 -4.61 -17.73
C LEU A 33 8.67 -4.96 -16.50
N SER A 34 9.89 -5.46 -16.71
CA SER A 34 10.84 -5.76 -15.63
C SER A 34 11.30 -4.51 -14.88
N ASP A 35 11.33 -3.34 -15.55
CA ASP A 35 11.67 -2.06 -14.94
C ASP A 35 10.59 -1.62 -13.93
N PHE A 36 9.33 -2.00 -14.18
CA PHE A 36 8.17 -1.81 -13.30
C PHE A 36 7.94 -2.98 -12.33
N GLY A 37 8.88 -3.92 -12.23
CA GLY A 37 8.81 -5.01 -11.25
C GLY A 37 7.99 -6.24 -11.66
N TYR A 38 7.75 -6.45 -12.95
CA TYR A 38 7.18 -7.71 -13.43
C TYR A 38 7.99 -8.93 -12.97
N ARG A 39 7.28 -9.94 -12.44
CA ARG A 39 7.85 -11.20 -11.91
C ARG A 39 8.86 -11.05 -10.79
N ARG A 40 8.83 -9.95 -10.02
CA ARG A 40 9.72 -9.75 -8.86
C ARG A 40 9.32 -10.54 -7.61
N MET A 41 8.05 -10.90 -7.48
CA MET A 41 7.59 -11.84 -6.45
C MET A 41 7.63 -13.30 -6.93
N ALA A 42 7.81 -13.50 -8.22
CA ALA A 42 7.83 -14.83 -8.81
C ALA A 42 9.07 -15.62 -8.38
N THR A 43 8.90 -16.92 -8.11
CA THR A 43 10.03 -17.85 -7.97
C THR A 43 10.44 -18.42 -9.33
N ASP A 44 11.70 -18.87 -9.47
CA ASP A 44 12.19 -19.45 -10.74
C ASP A 44 11.39 -20.70 -11.16
N ASN A 45 10.78 -21.40 -10.20
CA ASN A 45 9.87 -22.53 -10.41
C ASN A 45 8.44 -22.11 -10.85
N GLU A 46 8.13 -20.81 -10.92
CA GLU A 46 6.88 -20.32 -11.50
C GLU A 46 6.91 -20.32 -13.04
N VAL A 47 7.99 -20.80 -13.65
CA VAL A 47 7.94 -21.38 -14.99
C VAL A 47 7.32 -22.80 -14.88
N GLY A 48 6.06 -22.87 -14.41
CA GLY A 48 5.41 -24.14 -14.07
C GLY A 48 4.10 -24.09 -13.28
N VAL A 49 3.33 -22.99 -13.31
CA VAL A 49 1.88 -22.86 -13.00
C VAL A 49 1.38 -23.39 -11.63
N THR A 50 2.23 -23.98 -10.78
CA THR A 50 1.79 -24.65 -9.55
C THR A 50 2.75 -24.50 -8.37
N ARG A 51 2.20 -24.55 -7.15
CA ARG A 51 3.00 -24.66 -5.90
C ARG A 51 2.48 -25.79 -5.02
N PRO A 52 3.32 -26.78 -4.67
CA PRO A 52 2.94 -27.83 -3.74
C PRO A 52 2.52 -27.24 -2.39
N MET A 53 1.40 -27.71 -1.85
CA MET A 53 0.91 -27.30 -0.54
C MET A 53 0.59 -28.50 0.36
N LEU A 54 1.07 -28.42 1.59
CA LEU A 54 0.74 -29.30 2.70
C LEU A 54 -0.39 -28.69 3.53
N VAL A 55 -1.45 -29.44 3.79
CA VAL A 55 -2.53 -29.03 4.68
C VAL A 55 -2.39 -29.73 6.02
N ILE A 56 -2.47 -29.01 7.14
CA ILE A 56 -2.40 -29.57 8.49
C ILE A 56 -3.69 -29.27 9.24
N LEU A 57 -4.31 -30.29 9.82
CA LEU A 57 -5.47 -30.16 10.71
C LEU A 57 -4.99 -30.39 12.15
N ALA A 58 -4.92 -29.30 12.92
CA ALA A 58 -4.44 -29.30 14.30
C ALA A 58 -5.60 -29.29 15.30
N ASN A 59 -5.80 -30.41 15.98
CA ASN A 59 -6.90 -30.59 16.91
C ASN A 59 -6.44 -30.64 18.36
N PHE A 60 -7.02 -29.78 19.19
CA PHE A 60 -6.85 -29.74 20.63
C PHE A 60 -8.12 -30.24 21.35
N PRO A 61 -7.99 -30.96 22.48
CA PRO A 61 -9.13 -31.35 23.31
C PRO A 61 -9.92 -30.12 23.75
N SER A 62 -11.21 -30.02 23.41
CA SER A 62 -12.09 -28.97 23.94
C SER A 62 -13.57 -29.34 23.80
N PRO A 63 -14.43 -28.90 24.73
CA PRO A 63 -15.87 -28.83 24.47
C PRO A 63 -16.25 -27.70 23.49
N SER A 64 -15.40 -26.68 23.30
CA SER A 64 -15.56 -25.57 22.35
C SER A 64 -14.27 -24.70 22.26
N PRO A 65 -13.78 -24.30 21.07
CA PRO A 65 -14.32 -24.59 19.75
C PRO A 65 -13.99 -26.02 19.31
N VAL A 66 -14.99 -26.71 18.77
CA VAL A 66 -14.78 -27.95 18.01
C VAL A 66 -14.67 -27.55 16.54
N PHE A 67 -13.84 -28.24 15.76
CA PHE A 67 -13.81 -28.06 14.31
C PHE A 67 -15.22 -28.12 13.73
N ALA A 68 -15.68 -27.04 13.10
CA ALA A 68 -17.03 -26.92 12.54
C ALA A 68 -17.38 -28.06 11.56
N HIS A 69 -16.39 -28.55 10.80
CA HIS A 69 -16.52 -29.67 9.86
C HIS A 69 -15.79 -30.94 10.35
N GLY A 70 -15.50 -31.04 11.65
CA GLY A 70 -14.58 -32.05 12.20
C GLY A 70 -13.18 -31.96 11.59
N THR A 71 -12.34 -32.98 11.79
CA THR A 71 -11.05 -33.13 11.07
C THR A 71 -11.23 -33.87 9.73
N ASN A 72 -12.28 -33.52 8.98
CA ASN A 72 -12.62 -34.17 7.71
C ASN A 72 -11.62 -33.79 6.60
N ILE A 73 -10.73 -34.73 6.28
CA ILE A 73 -9.70 -34.55 5.25
C ILE A 73 -10.29 -34.13 3.90
N ALA A 74 -11.40 -34.72 3.47
CA ALA A 74 -11.99 -34.41 2.17
C ALA A 74 -12.47 -32.96 2.11
N TYR A 75 -13.11 -32.47 3.17
CA TYR A 75 -13.57 -31.09 3.25
C TYR A 75 -12.42 -30.09 3.13
N TYR A 76 -11.38 -30.20 3.97
CA TYR A 76 -10.26 -29.24 3.93
C TYR A 76 -9.39 -29.41 2.69
N SER A 77 -9.29 -30.63 2.15
CA SER A 77 -8.66 -30.85 0.84
C SER A 77 -9.42 -30.09 -0.24
N ASN A 78 -10.74 -30.19 -0.29
CA ASN A 78 -11.55 -29.49 -1.29
C ASN A 78 -11.53 -27.97 -1.10
N LEU A 79 -11.62 -27.50 0.15
CA LEU A 79 -11.56 -26.07 0.48
C LEU A 79 -10.32 -25.38 -0.10
N VAL A 80 -9.18 -26.09 -0.12
CA VAL A 80 -7.93 -25.58 -0.67
C VAL A 80 -7.81 -25.89 -2.17
N PHE A 81 -8.01 -27.15 -2.57
CA PHE A 81 -7.54 -27.65 -3.86
C PHE A 81 -8.60 -27.76 -4.96
N GLU A 82 -9.88 -27.81 -4.61
CA GLU A 82 -10.94 -28.02 -5.60
C GLU A 82 -11.05 -26.82 -6.55
N VAL A 83 -11.23 -27.12 -7.84
CA VAL A 83 -11.51 -26.14 -8.89
C VAL A 83 -12.81 -26.58 -9.54
N SER A 84 -13.92 -26.05 -9.04
CA SER A 84 -15.24 -26.31 -9.61
C SER A 84 -16.01 -24.98 -9.75
N PRO A 85 -16.75 -24.78 -10.86
CA PRO A 85 -17.52 -23.56 -11.05
C PRO A 85 -18.48 -23.31 -9.89
N GLY A 86 -18.41 -22.11 -9.30
CA GLY A 86 -19.27 -21.70 -8.18
C GLY A 86 -18.81 -22.16 -6.79
N ALA A 87 -17.80 -23.03 -6.68
CA ALA A 87 -17.19 -23.34 -5.39
C ALA A 87 -16.29 -22.19 -4.92
N ARG A 88 -16.37 -21.86 -3.62
CA ARG A 88 -15.50 -20.88 -2.96
C ARG A 88 -14.32 -21.60 -2.33
N THR A 89 -13.27 -21.79 -3.13
CA THR A 89 -12.07 -22.55 -2.75
C THR A 89 -10.82 -21.71 -3.02
N ALA A 90 -9.73 -21.99 -2.31
CA ALA A 90 -8.49 -21.25 -2.52
C ALA A 90 -8.04 -21.36 -3.98
N ASN A 91 -8.02 -22.58 -4.54
CA ASN A 91 -7.67 -22.76 -5.96
C ASN A 91 -8.64 -22.10 -6.93
N GLY A 92 -9.95 -22.08 -6.67
CA GLY A 92 -10.88 -21.33 -7.50
C GLY A 92 -10.54 -19.83 -7.53
N TYR A 93 -10.21 -19.25 -6.37
CA TYR A 93 -9.76 -17.86 -6.27
C TYR A 93 -8.46 -17.62 -7.02
N PHE A 94 -7.43 -18.39 -6.69
CA PHE A 94 -6.09 -18.22 -7.25
C PHE A 94 -6.02 -18.51 -8.75
N GLU A 95 -6.83 -19.43 -9.27
CA GLU A 95 -6.95 -19.66 -10.71
C GLU A 95 -7.53 -18.43 -11.42
N GLU A 96 -8.64 -17.84 -10.92
CA GLU A 96 -9.24 -16.64 -11.51
C GLU A 96 -8.28 -15.44 -11.45
N VAL A 97 -7.75 -15.12 -10.26
CA VAL A 97 -6.91 -13.90 -10.12
C VAL A 97 -5.55 -14.02 -10.81
N SER A 98 -5.09 -15.25 -11.06
CA SER A 98 -3.84 -15.51 -11.78
C SER A 98 -4.02 -15.59 -13.31
N ASN A 99 -5.25 -15.51 -13.81
CA ASN A 99 -5.57 -15.79 -15.21
C ASN A 99 -5.15 -17.23 -15.63
N GLY A 100 -5.37 -18.21 -14.76
CA GLY A 100 -5.00 -19.61 -14.96
C GLY A 100 -3.49 -19.87 -14.91
N ARG A 101 -2.70 -18.97 -14.33
CA ARG A 101 -1.23 -19.05 -14.26
C ARG A 101 -0.70 -19.60 -12.95
N PHE A 102 -1.57 -19.87 -11.98
CA PHE A 102 -1.18 -20.38 -10.69
C PHE A 102 -2.25 -21.30 -10.08
N GLN A 103 -1.80 -22.38 -9.44
CA GLN A 103 -2.63 -23.29 -8.68
C GLN A 103 -1.85 -23.93 -7.52
N TRP A 104 -2.47 -24.10 -6.36
CA TRP A 104 -1.90 -24.93 -5.29
C TRP A 104 -2.08 -26.41 -5.64
N THR A 105 -1.01 -27.20 -5.58
CA THR A 105 -1.08 -28.65 -5.84
C THR A 105 -1.05 -29.45 -4.54
N PRO A 106 -1.94 -30.45 -4.40
CA PRO A 106 -2.03 -31.22 -3.17
C PRO A 106 -0.78 -32.07 -2.97
N THR A 107 -0.17 -31.96 -1.78
CA THR A 107 0.88 -32.89 -1.33
C THR A 107 0.30 -33.97 -0.43
N ARG A 108 -0.23 -33.55 0.74
CA ARG A 108 -0.91 -34.39 1.73
C ARG A 108 -1.75 -33.53 2.65
N VAL A 109 -2.74 -34.15 3.30
CA VAL A 109 -3.44 -33.58 4.45
C VAL A 109 -3.03 -34.36 5.70
N LEU A 110 -2.39 -33.68 6.66
CA LEU A 110 -1.94 -34.25 7.93
C LEU A 110 -2.96 -33.96 9.02
N ARG A 111 -3.09 -34.89 9.98
CA ARG A 111 -3.87 -34.67 11.21
C ARG A 111 -2.96 -34.78 12.42
N VAL A 112 -3.07 -33.85 13.35
CA VAL A 112 -2.34 -33.90 14.62
C VAL A 112 -3.29 -33.63 15.77
N HIS A 113 -3.23 -34.47 16.79
CA HIS A 113 -3.93 -34.27 18.06
C HIS A 113 -2.90 -33.82 19.09
N LEU A 114 -3.05 -32.61 19.59
CA LEU A 114 -2.11 -31.99 20.53
C LEU A 114 -2.75 -31.87 21.91
N PRO A 115 -1.99 -32.06 22.99
CA PRO A 115 -2.50 -31.88 24.34
C PRO A 115 -2.77 -30.39 24.64
N GLU A 116 -3.54 -30.14 25.71
CA GLU A 116 -3.88 -28.78 26.16
C GLU A 116 -2.66 -27.89 26.35
N SER A 117 -1.57 -28.44 26.89
CA SER A 117 -0.31 -27.72 27.14
C SER A 117 0.36 -27.12 25.88
N HIS A 118 -0.11 -27.48 24.69
CA HIS A 118 0.43 -26.98 23.41
C HIS A 118 -0.43 -25.85 22.81
N ARG A 119 -1.50 -25.43 23.47
CA ARG A 119 -2.32 -24.29 23.04
C ARG A 119 -1.54 -22.99 23.00
N TYR A 120 -2.07 -22.04 22.22
CA TYR A 120 -1.47 -20.72 22.09
C TYR A 120 -1.26 -20.05 23.46
N GLU A 121 -2.23 -20.12 24.38
CA GLU A 121 -2.15 -19.43 25.68
C GLU A 121 -0.93 -19.84 26.52
N HIS A 122 -0.43 -21.08 26.37
CA HIS A 122 0.73 -21.58 27.10
C HIS A 122 2.06 -21.33 26.36
N ILE A 123 2.02 -21.14 25.05
CA ILE A 123 3.21 -20.84 24.23
C ILE A 123 3.44 -19.32 24.14
N ASN A 124 2.35 -18.55 24.09
CA ASN A 124 2.26 -17.10 23.99
C ASN A 124 3.20 -16.47 22.95
N ASN A 125 3.34 -17.14 21.81
CA ASN A 125 4.15 -16.69 20.68
C ASN A 125 3.66 -17.37 19.40
N ASP A 126 3.19 -16.58 18.43
CA ASP A 126 2.54 -17.13 17.23
C ASP A 126 3.48 -18.00 16.38
N SER A 127 4.72 -17.56 16.17
CA SER A 127 5.73 -18.31 15.39
C SER A 127 6.07 -19.64 16.05
N ARG A 128 6.25 -19.67 17.38
CA ARG A 128 6.51 -20.92 18.13
C ARG A 128 5.30 -21.84 18.14
N TYR A 129 4.10 -21.27 18.23
CA TYR A 129 2.85 -22.01 18.19
C TYR A 129 2.69 -22.76 16.85
N ALA A 130 2.82 -22.05 15.73
CA ALA A 130 2.76 -22.64 14.39
C ALA A 130 3.88 -23.68 14.18
N SER A 131 5.11 -23.35 14.58
CA SER A 131 6.27 -24.26 14.48
C SER A 131 6.04 -25.56 15.26
N ASN A 132 5.47 -25.48 16.46
CA ASN A 132 5.15 -26.65 17.29
C ASN A 132 4.11 -27.55 16.62
N ILE A 133 3.04 -26.98 16.07
CA ILE A 133 2.02 -27.73 15.34
C ILE A 133 2.63 -28.49 14.15
N ILE A 134 3.41 -27.79 13.32
CA ILE A 134 4.04 -28.38 12.13
C ILE A 134 4.98 -29.51 12.56
N TYR A 135 5.81 -29.28 13.59
CA TYR A 135 6.74 -30.28 14.11
C TYR A 135 6.01 -31.59 14.46
N TRP A 136 4.94 -31.50 15.25
CA TRP A 136 4.19 -32.67 15.67
C TRP A 136 3.39 -33.31 14.55
N ALA A 137 2.79 -32.52 13.65
CA ALA A 137 2.05 -33.06 12.50
C ALA A 137 2.96 -33.90 11.61
N VAL A 138 4.13 -33.38 11.26
CA VAL A 138 5.09 -34.07 10.40
C VAL A 138 5.67 -35.30 11.08
N ARG A 139 6.05 -35.17 12.36
CA ARG A 139 6.58 -36.28 13.16
C ARG A 139 5.58 -37.44 13.28
N THR A 140 4.32 -37.15 13.62
CA THR A 140 3.29 -38.17 13.90
C THR A 140 2.74 -38.82 12.63
N ASN A 141 2.76 -38.12 11.50
CA ASN A 141 2.27 -38.65 10.23
C ASN A 141 3.38 -39.25 9.36
N GLY A 142 4.65 -39.22 9.81
CA GLY A 142 5.81 -39.71 9.07
C GLY A 142 6.00 -39.00 7.72
N PHE A 143 5.63 -37.72 7.62
CA PHE A 143 5.80 -36.95 6.40
C PHE A 143 7.25 -36.47 6.27
N ASN A 144 7.82 -36.51 5.06
CA ASN A 144 9.15 -35.96 4.79
C ASN A 144 9.03 -34.98 3.61
N TRP A 145 9.49 -33.74 3.83
CA TRP A 145 9.44 -32.66 2.84
C TRP A 145 10.72 -32.48 2.03
N GLU A 146 11.76 -33.27 2.27
CA GLU A 146 13.06 -33.11 1.61
C GLU A 146 12.96 -33.21 0.09
N SER A 147 12.03 -34.03 -0.43
CA SER A 147 11.80 -34.19 -1.86
C SER A 147 11.29 -32.92 -2.54
N TYR A 148 10.79 -31.94 -1.79
CA TYR A 148 10.32 -30.67 -2.33
C TYR A 148 11.43 -29.62 -2.42
N ASN A 149 12.61 -29.87 -1.86
CA ASN A 149 13.75 -28.96 -2.06
C ASN A 149 14.18 -29.01 -3.53
N THR A 150 13.94 -27.91 -4.24
CA THR A 150 14.26 -27.77 -5.67
C THR A 150 15.56 -27.02 -5.89
N SER A 151 16.07 -26.34 -4.86
CA SER A 151 17.34 -25.62 -4.91
C SER A 151 18.40 -26.32 -4.04
N PRO A 152 19.41 -26.97 -4.64
CA PRO A 152 20.47 -27.61 -3.86
C PRO A 152 21.29 -26.61 -3.01
N ALA A 153 21.18 -25.30 -3.29
CA ALA A 153 21.77 -24.24 -2.49
C ALA A 153 21.01 -23.96 -1.18
N ASN A 154 19.73 -24.33 -1.10
CA ASN A 154 18.93 -24.12 0.10
C ASN A 154 19.27 -25.17 1.17
N THR A 155 19.70 -24.71 2.36
CA THR A 155 19.91 -25.59 3.52
C THR A 155 18.58 -26.05 4.12
N ASN A 156 17.53 -25.25 3.95
CA ASN A 156 16.19 -25.44 4.50
C ASN A 156 15.17 -25.59 3.37
N VAL A 157 14.09 -26.34 3.59
CA VAL A 157 12.93 -26.30 2.69
C VAL A 157 12.14 -25.04 3.00
N THR A 158 11.76 -24.29 1.96
CA THR A 158 11.06 -23.01 2.12
C THR A 158 9.61 -23.02 1.64
N ASP A 159 8.85 -22.01 2.04
CA ASP A 159 7.50 -21.70 1.53
C ASP A 159 7.44 -21.46 0.01
N ARG A 160 8.58 -21.13 -0.62
CA ARG A 160 8.74 -21.05 -2.08
C ARG A 160 8.73 -22.40 -2.78
N GLU A 161 8.95 -23.48 -2.04
CA GLU A 161 9.11 -24.84 -2.54
C GLU A 161 7.96 -25.75 -2.09
N LEU A 162 7.61 -25.64 -0.80
CA LEU A 162 6.47 -26.31 -0.19
C LEU A 162 5.71 -25.30 0.68
N ALA A 163 4.54 -24.88 0.21
CA ALA A 163 3.65 -24.08 1.03
C ALA A 163 3.02 -24.96 2.13
N ILE A 164 2.77 -24.36 3.29
CA ILE A 164 2.03 -25.01 4.36
C ILE A 164 0.84 -24.12 4.72
N THR A 165 -0.33 -24.76 4.83
CA THR A 165 -1.52 -24.17 5.45
C THR A 165 -1.93 -25.05 6.62
N LEU A 166 -2.30 -24.44 7.73
CA LEU A 166 -2.82 -25.15 8.89
C LEU A 166 -4.18 -24.58 9.32
N PHE A 167 -5.08 -25.48 9.72
CA PHE A 167 -6.37 -25.15 10.31
C PHE A 167 -6.38 -25.67 11.74
N SER A 168 -6.79 -24.83 12.70
CA SER A 168 -6.78 -25.12 14.14
C SER A 168 -8.13 -24.80 14.79
N ASN A 169 -8.46 -25.53 15.86
CA ASN A 169 -9.59 -25.25 16.75
C ASN A 169 -9.21 -24.46 18.01
N ASP A 170 -8.01 -23.88 18.05
CA ASP A 170 -7.49 -23.12 19.18
C ASP A 170 -7.34 -21.63 18.84
N ARG A 171 -6.49 -21.30 17.86
CA ARG A 171 -6.28 -19.93 17.37
C ARG A 171 -5.87 -19.93 15.90
N GLY A 172 -6.18 -18.84 15.18
CA GLY A 172 -5.72 -18.55 13.82
C GLY A 172 -6.07 -17.12 13.38
N LEU A 173 -6.17 -16.87 12.07
CA LEU A 173 -6.40 -15.60 11.35
C LEU A 173 -5.13 -14.90 10.80
N SER A 174 -4.04 -15.64 10.56
CA SER A 174 -2.83 -14.94 10.08
C SER A 174 -1.74 -15.80 9.48
N SER A 175 -0.91 -15.18 8.65
CA SER A 175 0.36 -15.72 8.17
C SER A 175 1.45 -15.50 9.22
N ARG A 176 2.23 -16.55 9.46
CA ARG A 176 3.28 -16.56 10.48
C ARG A 176 4.58 -17.09 9.94
N GLY A 177 5.65 -16.34 10.20
CA GLY A 177 7.01 -16.80 9.98
C GLY A 177 7.33 -17.95 10.93
N VAL A 178 7.66 -19.10 10.38
CA VAL A 178 8.22 -20.25 11.10
C VAL A 178 9.68 -20.42 10.71
N ALA A 179 10.50 -20.86 11.65
CA ALA A 179 11.93 -21.04 11.42
C ALA A 179 12.44 -22.28 12.15
N ASN A 180 13.38 -23.00 11.52
CA ASN A 180 14.07 -24.15 12.09
C ASN A 180 13.15 -25.29 12.57
N VAL A 181 12.04 -25.54 11.88
CA VAL A 181 11.16 -26.66 12.22
C VAL A 181 11.80 -27.96 11.73
N LYS A 182 12.33 -28.78 12.66
CA LYS A 182 13.08 -30.01 12.32
C LYS A 182 12.66 -31.24 13.15
N PRO A 183 11.60 -31.95 12.74
CA PRO A 183 11.28 -33.28 13.25
C PRO A 183 12.42 -34.30 13.10
N PRO A 184 12.49 -35.35 13.94
CA PRO A 184 13.57 -36.36 13.86
C PRO A 184 13.64 -37.10 12.52
N ASN A 185 12.54 -37.16 11.78
CA ASN A 185 12.42 -37.88 10.50
C ASN A 185 12.75 -37.02 9.27
N VAL A 186 13.24 -35.79 9.46
CA VAL A 186 13.71 -34.91 8.38
C VAL A 186 15.14 -34.43 8.64
N SER A 187 15.96 -34.43 7.59
CA SER A 187 17.35 -33.97 7.63
C SER A 187 17.46 -32.46 7.49
N ARG A 188 16.58 -31.84 6.69
CA ARG A 188 16.52 -30.40 6.42
C ARG A 188 15.38 -29.74 7.22
N PRO A 189 15.64 -28.63 7.94
CA PRO A 189 14.57 -27.88 8.58
C PRO A 189 13.64 -27.24 7.55
N TYR A 190 12.44 -26.91 7.98
CA TYR A 190 11.53 -26.03 7.27
C TYR A 190 11.58 -24.60 7.84
N GLU A 191 11.49 -23.60 6.96
CA GLU A 191 11.30 -22.19 7.32
C GLU A 191 10.47 -21.46 6.26
N GLY A 192 9.76 -20.40 6.64
CA GLY A 192 8.95 -19.62 5.70
C GLY A 192 7.67 -19.10 6.32
N LEU A 193 6.81 -18.51 5.50
CA LEU A 193 5.48 -18.09 5.89
C LEU A 193 4.47 -19.23 5.77
N VAL A 194 3.64 -19.38 6.80
CA VAL A 194 2.60 -20.41 6.90
C VAL A 194 1.29 -19.74 7.28
N TYR A 195 0.22 -20.06 6.56
CA TYR A 195 -1.12 -19.63 6.98
C TYR A 195 -1.57 -20.44 8.20
N VAL A 196 -1.88 -19.73 9.28
CA VAL A 196 -2.42 -20.23 10.55
C VAL A 196 -3.89 -19.83 10.63
N GLY A 197 -4.76 -20.72 10.14
CA GLY A 197 -6.19 -20.52 10.09
C GLY A 197 -6.93 -21.04 11.30
N PHE A 198 -7.95 -20.30 11.73
CA PHE A 198 -8.99 -20.86 12.58
C PHE A 198 -10.05 -21.53 11.71
N HIS A 199 -10.69 -22.57 12.24
CA HIS A 199 -11.54 -23.46 11.44
C HIS A 199 -12.83 -22.80 10.88
N THR A 200 -13.14 -21.56 11.27
CA THR A 200 -14.25 -20.75 10.76
C THR A 200 -13.78 -19.41 10.20
N ASP A 201 -12.51 -19.31 9.80
CA ASP A 201 -12.00 -18.10 9.16
C ASP A 201 -12.81 -17.76 7.92
N TYR A 202 -12.95 -16.46 7.68
CA TYR A 202 -13.55 -15.99 6.44
C TYR A 202 -12.70 -16.44 5.25
N PHE A 203 -13.38 -16.69 4.13
CA PHE A 203 -12.75 -17.19 2.92
C PHE A 203 -11.70 -16.22 2.35
N ASP A 204 -11.98 -14.92 2.41
CA ASP A 204 -11.06 -13.86 2.00
C ASP A 204 -9.85 -13.77 2.93
N THR A 205 -10.03 -13.86 4.26
CA THR A 205 -8.91 -13.97 5.20
C THR A 205 -8.00 -15.13 4.83
N MET A 206 -8.55 -16.33 4.57
CA MET A 206 -7.75 -17.47 4.15
C MET A 206 -6.93 -17.16 2.88
N CYS A 207 -7.57 -16.62 1.85
CA CYS A 207 -6.87 -16.30 0.59
C CYS A 207 -5.83 -15.18 0.77
N HIS A 208 -6.13 -14.17 1.59
CA HIS A 208 -5.25 -13.07 1.95
C HIS A 208 -3.96 -13.61 2.58
N GLU A 209 -4.08 -14.44 3.61
CA GLU A 209 -2.93 -14.99 4.31
C GLU A 209 -2.13 -15.97 3.44
N MET A 210 -2.80 -16.72 2.57
CA MET A 210 -2.14 -17.56 1.57
C MET A 210 -1.40 -16.74 0.51
N ALA A 211 -1.85 -15.52 0.17
CA ALA A 211 -1.15 -14.65 -0.75
C ALA A 211 0.19 -14.15 -0.17
N HIS A 212 0.30 -13.99 1.15
CA HIS A 212 1.61 -13.70 1.79
C HIS A 212 2.65 -14.80 1.59
N ILE A 213 2.24 -16.07 1.48
CA ILE A 213 3.14 -17.20 1.15
C ILE A 213 3.76 -16.99 -0.25
N LEU A 214 3.06 -16.28 -1.14
CA LEU A 214 3.55 -15.90 -2.47
C LEU A 214 4.39 -14.60 -2.46
N GLY A 215 4.52 -13.95 -1.30
CA GLY A 215 5.26 -12.71 -1.14
C GLY A 215 4.43 -11.44 -1.27
N ALA A 216 3.10 -11.53 -1.34
CA ALA A 216 2.21 -10.37 -1.31
C ALA A 216 2.39 -9.59 0.01
N ILE A 217 2.13 -8.29 -0.03
CA ILE A 217 2.30 -7.38 1.11
C ILE A 217 0.98 -6.70 1.46
N ASP A 218 0.84 -6.34 2.73
CA ASP A 218 -0.34 -5.61 3.22
C ASP A 218 -0.42 -4.18 2.70
N PHE A 219 -1.65 -3.73 2.44
CA PHE A 219 -1.96 -2.35 2.06
C PHE A 219 -3.26 -1.81 2.71
N TYR A 220 -3.65 -2.31 3.88
CA TYR A 220 -4.81 -1.79 4.63
C TYR A 220 -4.57 -0.43 5.32
N GLY A 221 -3.33 0.04 5.46
CA GLY A 221 -3.02 1.26 6.20
C GLY A 221 -2.58 0.96 7.62
N ILE A 222 -3.00 1.78 8.58
CA ILE A 222 -2.54 1.69 9.96
C ILE A 222 -3.48 0.79 10.77
N TRP A 223 -2.94 -0.33 11.23
CA TRP A 223 -3.70 -1.28 12.05
C TRP A 223 -4.24 -0.63 13.34
N GLY A 224 -5.49 -0.95 13.70
CA GLY A 224 -6.13 -0.49 14.93
C GLY A 224 -6.75 0.91 14.87
N THR A 225 -6.62 1.60 13.73
CA THR A 225 -7.22 2.93 13.50
C THR A 225 -8.56 2.91 12.76
N GLY A 226 -8.97 1.73 12.27
CA GLY A 226 -10.12 1.60 11.36
C GLY A 226 -9.78 1.95 9.91
N GLU A 227 -8.53 2.35 9.62
CA GLU A 227 -8.05 2.51 8.25
C GLU A 227 -8.07 1.19 7.48
N CYS A 228 -8.63 1.26 6.27
CA CYS A 228 -8.64 0.21 5.27
C CYS A 228 -8.44 0.86 3.89
N LEU A 229 -7.23 1.36 3.62
CA LEU A 229 -6.95 2.30 2.53
C LEU A 229 -7.28 1.78 1.12
N ALA A 230 -7.28 0.46 0.94
CA ALA A 230 -7.62 -0.22 -0.31
C ALA A 230 -8.77 -1.23 -0.13
N ASN A 231 -9.66 -0.97 0.83
CA ASN A 231 -10.84 -1.78 1.10
C ASN A 231 -11.63 -2.03 -0.19
N MET A 232 -12.20 -3.22 -0.38
CA MET A 232 -13.00 -3.53 -1.57
C MET A 232 -12.28 -3.31 -2.92
N LEU A 233 -10.97 -3.03 -2.97
CA LEU A 233 -10.20 -2.83 -4.21
C LEU A 233 -9.13 -3.90 -4.38
N SER A 234 -8.54 -4.40 -3.29
CA SER A 234 -7.81 -5.66 -3.35
C SER A 234 -7.75 -6.46 -2.06
N LEU A 235 -7.51 -7.76 -2.25
CA LEU A 235 -7.48 -8.79 -1.22
C LEU A 235 -6.51 -8.46 -0.10
N MET A 236 -5.40 -7.79 -0.38
CA MET A 236 -4.35 -7.52 0.62
C MET A 236 -4.70 -6.44 1.65
N SER A 237 -5.97 -6.01 1.68
CA SER A 237 -6.48 -4.93 2.52
C SER A 237 -7.17 -5.56 3.72
N CYS A 238 -8.07 -4.83 4.36
CA CYS A 238 -8.90 -5.40 5.40
C CYS A 238 -9.77 -6.54 4.83
N SER A 239 -9.82 -7.67 5.53
CA SER A 239 -10.74 -8.77 5.23
C SER A 239 -12.08 -8.56 5.94
N GLN A 240 -13.20 -8.82 5.26
CA GLN A 240 -14.56 -8.59 5.77
C GLN A 240 -15.54 -9.73 5.43
N GLY A 241 -15.04 -10.90 5.02
CA GLY A 241 -15.89 -11.98 4.53
C GLY A 241 -16.47 -11.70 3.14
N GLN A 242 -15.78 -10.88 2.36
CA GLN A 242 -16.19 -10.40 1.04
C GLN A 242 -15.17 -10.81 -0.02
N THR A 243 -15.56 -10.87 -1.30
CA THR A 243 -14.63 -11.27 -2.36
C THR A 243 -14.31 -10.12 -3.31
N TYR A 244 -13.01 -9.85 -3.46
CA TYR A 244 -12.40 -9.00 -4.49
C TYR A 244 -11.05 -9.59 -4.95
N HIS A 245 -10.65 -9.35 -6.20
CA HIS A 245 -9.36 -9.80 -6.72
C HIS A 245 -8.20 -9.06 -6.05
N LEU A 246 -7.01 -9.65 -6.11
CA LEU A 246 -5.74 -8.92 -5.97
C LEU A 246 -5.65 -7.74 -6.94
N ASP A 247 -4.94 -6.70 -6.53
CA ASP A 247 -4.69 -5.51 -7.34
C ASP A 247 -3.76 -5.86 -8.50
N ALA A 248 -3.80 -5.02 -9.53
CA ALA A 248 -2.97 -5.20 -10.71
C ALA A 248 -1.46 -5.20 -10.38
N TRP A 249 -1.02 -4.53 -9.31
CA TRP A 249 0.41 -4.47 -8.96
C TRP A 249 0.91 -5.81 -8.42
N HIS A 250 0.23 -6.42 -7.45
CA HIS A 250 0.53 -7.77 -6.97
C HIS A 250 0.47 -8.79 -8.11
N LYS A 251 -0.57 -8.74 -8.96
CA LYS A 251 -0.67 -9.63 -10.13
C LYS A 251 0.52 -9.45 -11.07
N MET A 252 1.01 -8.23 -11.29
CA MET A 252 2.17 -7.99 -12.17
C MET A 252 3.46 -8.53 -11.54
N GLN A 253 3.64 -8.31 -10.24
CA GLN A 253 4.81 -8.77 -9.49
C GLN A 253 4.89 -10.30 -9.43
N LEU A 254 3.75 -10.98 -9.40
CA LEU A 254 3.61 -12.44 -9.49
C LEU A 254 3.66 -12.98 -10.94
N GLY A 255 3.67 -12.08 -11.94
CA GLY A 255 3.68 -12.47 -13.35
C GLY A 255 2.33 -12.90 -13.92
N TRP A 256 1.24 -12.69 -13.18
CA TRP A 256 -0.13 -13.05 -13.54
C TRP A 256 -0.79 -12.04 -14.47
N SER A 257 -0.37 -10.78 -14.40
CA SER A 257 -0.68 -9.74 -15.38
C SER A 257 0.57 -9.22 -16.07
N GLN A 258 0.41 -8.75 -17.31
CA GLN A 258 1.43 -8.14 -18.16
C GLN A 258 0.89 -6.81 -18.67
N PRO A 259 0.84 -5.75 -17.83
CA PRO A 259 0.29 -4.47 -18.22
C PRO A 259 0.92 -3.92 -19.50
N ARG A 260 0.12 -3.29 -20.36
CA ARG A 260 0.66 -2.61 -21.54
C ARG A 260 1.25 -1.27 -21.13
N LEU A 261 2.44 -0.95 -21.65
CA LEU A 261 3.16 0.26 -21.27
C LEU A 261 2.83 1.41 -22.22
N PHE A 262 2.45 2.56 -21.66
CA PHE A 262 2.21 3.77 -22.41
C PHE A 262 2.96 4.96 -21.78
N PRO A 263 3.67 5.76 -22.59
CA PRO A 263 4.21 7.02 -22.10
C PRO A 263 3.04 7.96 -21.77
N LEU A 264 3.05 8.57 -20.58
CA LEU A 264 2.00 9.55 -20.27
C LEU A 264 2.10 10.75 -21.24
N ASN A 265 3.31 11.23 -21.52
CA ASN A 265 3.64 12.49 -22.24
C ASN A 265 3.14 12.59 -23.70
N SER A 266 2.58 11.55 -24.30
CA SER A 266 2.01 11.62 -25.66
C SER A 266 0.50 11.82 -25.70
N GLY A 267 -0.21 11.44 -24.62
CA GLY A 267 -1.66 11.28 -24.61
C GLY A 267 -2.09 10.16 -25.56
N ASP A 268 -3.06 9.34 -25.16
CA ASP A 268 -3.56 8.25 -26.01
C ASP A 268 -4.89 7.72 -25.47
N THR A 269 -5.39 6.66 -26.11
CA THR A 269 -6.57 5.90 -25.72
C THR A 269 -6.22 4.43 -25.46
N ALA A 270 -6.89 3.80 -24.49
CA ALA A 270 -6.76 2.37 -24.26
C ALA A 270 -8.11 1.74 -23.89
N SER A 271 -8.37 0.56 -24.45
CA SER A 271 -9.42 -0.33 -23.92
C SER A 271 -8.90 -1.10 -22.71
N LEU A 272 -9.70 -1.19 -21.66
CA LEU A 272 -9.43 -1.97 -20.45
C LEU A 272 -10.50 -3.07 -20.29
N PRO A 273 -10.19 -4.31 -20.66
CA PRO A 273 -11.02 -5.47 -20.31
C PRO A 273 -11.20 -5.60 -18.79
N ALA A 274 -12.37 -6.09 -18.37
CA ALA A 274 -12.64 -6.38 -16.96
C ALA A 274 -11.67 -7.45 -16.43
N ALA A 275 -11.23 -7.32 -15.19
CA ALA A 275 -10.28 -8.25 -14.56
C ALA A 275 -10.74 -9.72 -14.63
N GLN A 276 -12.04 -9.99 -14.49
CA GLN A 276 -12.63 -11.34 -14.53
C GLN A 276 -12.54 -12.03 -15.90
N ARG A 277 -12.22 -11.30 -16.98
CA ARG A 277 -12.07 -11.90 -18.32
C ARG A 277 -10.81 -12.74 -18.50
N GLY A 278 -9.91 -12.77 -17.52
CA GLY A 278 -8.71 -13.60 -17.63
C GLY A 278 -7.63 -13.04 -18.57
N LEU A 279 -7.75 -11.79 -19.04
CA LEU A 279 -6.82 -11.22 -20.01
C LEU A 279 -5.60 -10.61 -19.32
N VAL A 280 -4.45 -11.27 -19.48
CA VAL A 280 -3.20 -10.89 -18.80
C VAL A 280 -2.73 -9.47 -19.17
N THR A 281 -3.04 -9.00 -20.38
CA THR A 281 -2.68 -7.66 -20.89
C THR A 281 -3.75 -6.59 -20.65
N ALA A 282 -4.78 -6.90 -19.85
CA ALA A 282 -5.89 -5.97 -19.60
C ALA A 282 -5.44 -4.65 -18.96
N PRO A 283 -4.62 -4.66 -17.88
CA PRO A 283 -4.17 -3.42 -17.26
C PRO A 283 -3.22 -2.63 -18.15
N VAL A 284 -3.07 -1.34 -17.86
CA VAL A 284 -2.09 -0.47 -18.52
C VAL A 284 -1.26 0.29 -17.49
N ILE A 285 0.00 0.57 -17.82
CA ILE A 285 0.86 1.47 -17.05
C ILE A 285 1.03 2.76 -17.84
N LEU A 286 0.73 3.88 -17.18
CA LEU A 286 1.10 5.22 -17.62
C LEU A 286 2.35 5.65 -16.84
N TYR A 287 3.43 6.00 -17.53
CA TYR A 287 4.69 6.39 -16.89
C TYR A 287 5.35 7.57 -17.61
N ASP A 288 6.15 8.33 -16.86
CA ASP A 288 6.92 9.46 -17.42
C ASP A 288 8.28 8.96 -17.89
N THR A 289 8.51 9.06 -19.20
CA THR A 289 9.80 8.70 -19.80
C THR A 289 10.98 9.48 -19.23
N ASN A 290 10.72 10.67 -18.65
CA ASN A 290 11.74 11.49 -18.00
C ASN A 290 11.97 11.12 -16.53
N ARG A 291 10.94 10.65 -15.81
CA ARG A 291 11.07 10.20 -14.40
C ARG A 291 11.50 8.74 -14.29
N GLY A 292 11.27 7.94 -15.32
CA GLY A 292 11.61 6.52 -15.35
C GLY A 292 10.48 5.63 -14.86
N ALA A 293 10.83 4.48 -14.29
CA ALA A 293 9.91 3.40 -13.94
C ALA A 293 9.69 3.22 -12.42
N ASP A 294 10.29 4.08 -11.60
CA ASP A 294 10.19 3.99 -10.14
C ASP A 294 8.95 4.70 -9.58
N GLU A 295 8.22 5.46 -10.39
CA GLU A 295 6.95 6.08 -10.02
C GLU A 295 6.02 6.11 -11.24
N PHE A 296 4.81 5.56 -11.12
CA PHE A 296 3.90 5.37 -12.25
C PHE A 296 2.44 5.16 -11.82
N PHE A 297 1.53 5.23 -12.80
CA PHE A 297 0.12 4.91 -12.61
C PHE A 297 -0.24 3.60 -13.30
N LEU A 298 -0.83 2.65 -12.58
CA LEU A 298 -1.29 1.36 -13.08
C LEU A 298 -2.82 1.32 -13.06
N LEU A 299 -3.42 1.16 -14.23
CA LEU A 299 -4.85 1.33 -14.45
C LEU A 299 -5.49 -0.03 -14.80
N GLU A 300 -6.61 -0.35 -14.14
CA GLU A 300 -7.40 -1.55 -14.41
C GLU A 300 -8.91 -1.28 -14.31
N TYR A 301 -9.71 -2.08 -15.02
CA TYR A 301 -11.16 -2.03 -14.93
C TYR A 301 -11.68 -3.12 -14.00
N ARG A 302 -12.42 -2.71 -12.98
CA ARG A 302 -13.04 -3.59 -11.98
C ARG A 302 -14.55 -3.40 -11.98
N THR A 303 -15.29 -4.49 -11.81
CA THR A 303 -16.76 -4.49 -11.93
C THR A 303 -17.38 -5.58 -11.07
N ARG A 304 -18.54 -5.31 -10.49
CA ARG A 304 -19.33 -6.32 -9.75
C ARG A 304 -20.14 -7.23 -10.69
N ASN A 305 -20.46 -6.73 -11.88
CA ASN A 305 -21.67 -7.15 -12.60
C ASN A 305 -21.37 -7.73 -13.99
N ILE A 306 -20.29 -8.50 -14.15
CA ILE A 306 -20.04 -9.20 -15.42
C ILE A 306 -20.75 -10.55 -15.45
N THR A 307 -21.48 -10.83 -16.53
CA THR A 307 -22.27 -12.07 -16.66
C THR A 307 -21.52 -13.07 -17.53
N GLY A 308 -21.38 -14.31 -17.06
CA GLY A 308 -20.77 -15.40 -17.84
C GLY A 308 -19.23 -15.36 -17.93
N GLU A 309 -18.57 -14.50 -17.15
CA GLU A 309 -17.12 -14.35 -17.11
C GLU A 309 -16.64 -14.40 -15.65
N GLY A 310 -15.52 -15.08 -15.40
CA GLY A 310 -14.96 -15.28 -14.06
C GLY A 310 -15.79 -16.19 -13.16
N GLY A 311 -15.23 -16.52 -11.99
CA GLY A 311 -15.85 -17.22 -10.87
C GLY A 311 -16.54 -16.28 -9.88
N GLY A 312 -16.56 -14.97 -10.15
CA GLY A 312 -17.30 -13.98 -9.36
C GLY A 312 -16.60 -13.58 -8.07
N TYR A 313 -15.26 -13.66 -8.03
CA TYR A 313 -14.47 -13.21 -6.89
C TYR A 313 -14.32 -11.68 -6.80
N ASP A 314 -14.98 -10.92 -7.67
CA ASP A 314 -15.06 -9.45 -7.62
C ASP A 314 -16.47 -8.94 -7.25
N ALA A 315 -17.36 -9.81 -6.79
CA ALA A 315 -18.75 -9.48 -6.46
C ALA A 315 -18.90 -8.31 -5.45
N ASN A 316 -17.88 -8.09 -4.61
CA ASN A 316 -17.87 -7.05 -3.58
C ASN A 316 -16.89 -5.90 -3.86
N VAL A 317 -16.34 -5.81 -5.08
CA VAL A 317 -15.41 -4.70 -5.41
C VAL A 317 -16.11 -3.33 -5.26
N ALA A 318 -15.38 -2.25 -4.98
CA ALA A 318 -15.94 -0.95 -4.60
C ALA A 318 -17.02 -0.38 -5.55
N GLY A 319 -16.97 -0.70 -6.85
CA GLY A 319 -17.98 -0.29 -7.82
C GLY A 319 -17.75 -0.88 -9.20
N ASN A 320 -18.33 -0.27 -10.23
CA ASN A 320 -18.07 -0.62 -11.63
C ASN A 320 -17.34 0.56 -12.28
N GLY A 321 -16.05 0.44 -12.54
CA GLY A 321 -15.26 1.57 -13.01
C GLY A 321 -13.76 1.34 -13.04
N LEU A 322 -13.04 2.40 -13.42
CA LEU A 322 -11.60 2.42 -13.48
C LEU A 322 -11.01 2.54 -12.06
N VAL A 323 -10.00 1.72 -11.78
CA VAL A 323 -9.10 1.87 -10.63
C VAL A 323 -7.76 2.39 -11.14
N ILE A 324 -7.23 3.42 -10.49
CA ILE A 324 -5.92 4.00 -10.79
C ILE A 324 -5.03 3.77 -9.57
N TRP A 325 -4.06 2.87 -9.68
CA TRP A 325 -3.05 2.64 -8.65
C TRP A 325 -1.86 3.57 -8.90
N HIS A 326 -1.55 4.45 -7.95
CA HIS A 326 -0.34 5.25 -7.95
C HIS A 326 0.76 4.54 -7.16
N VAL A 327 1.80 4.14 -7.86
CA VAL A 327 2.84 3.24 -7.36
C VAL A 327 4.18 3.95 -7.40
N ALA A 328 4.89 3.96 -6.27
CA ALA A 328 6.32 4.25 -6.20
C ALA A 328 7.09 3.00 -5.79
N HIS A 329 8.32 2.83 -6.29
CA HIS A 329 9.21 1.70 -6.00
C HIS A 329 10.53 2.16 -5.42
N ASN A 330 11.06 1.35 -4.51
CA ASN A 330 12.48 1.37 -4.19
C ASN A 330 13.30 0.54 -5.19
N ALA A 331 14.62 0.48 -4.99
CA ALA A 331 15.53 -0.29 -5.84
C ALA A 331 15.18 -1.79 -5.96
N SER A 332 14.44 -2.36 -4.99
CA SER A 332 13.97 -3.75 -5.01
C SER A 332 12.57 -3.91 -5.63
N LYS A 333 12.02 -2.85 -6.26
CA LYS A 333 10.70 -2.83 -6.88
C LYS A 333 9.55 -3.11 -5.90
N ARG A 334 9.76 -2.72 -4.65
CA ARG A 334 8.76 -2.73 -3.58
C ARG A 334 8.33 -1.31 -3.24
N PRO A 335 7.05 -1.08 -2.91
CA PRO A 335 6.59 0.19 -2.40
C PRO A 335 7.35 0.59 -1.12
N PRO A 336 8.01 1.76 -1.10
CA PRO A 336 8.56 2.32 0.13
C PRO A 336 7.41 2.74 1.08
N LEU A 337 7.75 3.13 2.31
CA LEU A 337 6.76 3.75 3.19
C LEU A 337 6.44 5.16 2.68
N MET A 338 5.18 5.57 2.84
CA MET A 338 4.76 6.94 2.48
C MET A 338 5.56 8.00 3.24
N ALA A 339 5.97 7.68 4.47
CA ALA A 339 6.76 8.57 5.29
C ALA A 339 8.17 8.82 4.73
N ASP A 340 8.81 7.80 4.13
CA ASP A 340 10.13 7.91 3.52
C ASP A 340 10.13 8.87 2.31
N LEU A 341 9.00 8.93 1.58
CA LEU A 341 8.85 9.80 0.41
C LEU A 341 8.43 11.22 0.79
N SER A 342 7.47 11.34 1.71
CA SER A 342 6.82 12.62 2.00
C SER A 342 7.55 13.44 3.05
N TRP A 343 8.31 12.78 3.95
CA TRP A 343 9.06 13.44 5.02
C TRP A 343 10.46 12.83 5.22
N PRO A 344 11.33 12.86 4.19
CA PRO A 344 12.66 12.26 4.27
C PRO A 344 13.54 12.88 5.37
N ASP A 345 13.29 14.13 5.75
CA ASP A 345 14.05 14.88 6.76
C ASP A 345 13.40 14.84 8.16
N ALA A 346 12.30 14.11 8.36
CA ALA A 346 11.68 14.00 9.67
C ALA A 346 12.60 13.28 10.68
N GLU A 347 12.66 13.80 11.90
CA GLU A 347 13.43 13.17 12.98
C GLU A 347 12.71 11.89 13.42
N GLN A 348 13.24 10.72 13.04
CA GLN A 348 12.76 9.39 13.44
C GLN A 348 13.16 9.01 14.87
N GLY A 349 12.61 7.92 15.40
CA GLY A 349 12.88 7.44 16.77
C GLY A 349 11.84 7.88 17.82
N TRP A 350 10.71 8.45 17.38
CA TRP A 350 9.59 8.78 18.24
C TRP A 350 8.63 7.60 18.36
N ARG A 351 8.31 7.22 19.59
CA ARG A 351 7.52 6.02 19.87
C ARG A 351 6.48 6.29 20.93
N GLU A 352 5.34 5.63 20.79
CA GLU A 352 4.36 5.55 21.86
C GLU A 352 4.96 4.80 23.06
N CYS A 353 4.71 5.27 24.28
CA CYS A 353 4.95 4.46 25.47
C CYS A 353 3.76 3.52 25.75
N THR A 354 3.98 2.22 25.92
CA THR A 354 2.90 1.24 26.16
C THR A 354 2.16 1.45 27.48
N GLU A 355 2.78 2.11 28.45
CA GLU A 355 2.23 2.31 29.79
C GLU A 355 1.46 3.63 29.90
N CYS A 356 2.04 4.74 29.41
CA CYS A 356 1.44 6.07 29.53
C CYS A 356 0.84 6.63 28.24
N ARG A 357 1.03 5.98 27.08
CA ARG A 357 0.56 6.42 25.74
C ARG A 357 1.14 7.73 25.20
N SER A 358 1.95 8.44 25.99
CA SER A 358 2.62 9.65 25.50
C SER A 358 3.66 9.31 24.43
N LEU A 359 3.77 10.17 23.40
CA LEU A 359 4.83 10.10 22.41
C LEU A 359 6.16 10.50 23.07
N MET A 360 7.15 9.62 23.02
CA MET A 360 8.47 9.82 23.61
C MET A 360 9.56 9.59 22.58
N PHE A 361 10.70 10.25 22.79
CA PHE A 361 11.87 10.07 21.95
C PHE A 361 12.85 9.08 22.57
N GLY A 362 13.31 8.10 21.80
CA GLY A 362 14.34 7.15 22.24
C GLY A 362 15.69 7.87 22.43
N THR A 363 16.15 8.03 23.67
CA THR A 363 17.50 8.55 23.97
C THR A 363 18.25 7.68 24.96
N THR A 364 19.54 7.95 25.13
CA THR A 364 20.39 7.38 26.19
C THR A 364 20.02 7.87 27.59
N ALA A 365 19.33 9.02 27.73
CA ALA A 365 18.82 9.52 28.99
C ALA A 365 17.39 9.01 29.21
N THR A 366 17.21 8.14 30.20
CA THR A 366 15.89 7.54 30.47
C THR A 366 14.93 8.59 31.06
N GLY A 367 14.00 9.06 30.24
CA GLY A 367 12.94 9.98 30.67
C GLY A 367 11.97 9.34 31.66
N GLN A 368 11.55 10.10 32.68
CA GLN A 368 10.61 9.64 33.69
C GLN A 368 9.19 9.48 33.13
N CYS A 369 8.60 8.29 33.33
CA CYS A 369 7.26 7.93 32.85
C CYS A 369 6.17 8.28 33.87
N SER A 370 4.99 8.68 33.40
CA SER A 370 3.80 8.88 34.24
C SER A 370 3.32 7.60 34.94
N ALA A 371 3.65 6.42 34.40
CA ALA A 371 3.37 5.13 35.03
C ALA A 371 4.37 4.76 36.15
N GLY A 372 5.38 5.60 36.38
CA GLY A 372 6.53 5.28 37.21
C GLY A 372 7.66 4.67 36.40
N GLY A 373 8.90 4.83 36.90
CA GLY A 373 10.09 4.35 36.21
C GLY A 373 10.33 5.04 34.86
N THR A 374 10.80 4.26 33.88
CA THR A 374 11.19 4.72 32.54
C THR A 374 10.15 4.33 31.50
N HIS A 375 10.10 5.06 30.38
CA HIS A 375 9.20 4.72 29.27
C HIS A 375 9.48 3.33 28.68
N THR A 376 8.41 2.58 28.39
CA THR A 376 8.45 1.31 27.65
C THR A 376 8.00 1.58 26.20
N PRO A 377 8.92 1.64 25.23
CA PRO A 377 8.57 2.00 23.87
C PRO A 377 7.78 0.89 23.18
N PHE A 378 6.70 1.26 22.50
CA PHE A 378 6.05 0.41 21.50
C PHE A 378 6.95 0.28 20.27
N ARG A 379 6.68 -0.69 19.40
CA ARG A 379 7.56 -1.01 18.26
C ARG A 379 7.46 0.01 17.12
N ASP A 380 6.34 0.71 17.03
CA ASP A 380 5.96 1.56 15.90
C ASP A 380 6.69 2.91 15.94
N ASP A 381 7.43 3.23 14.87
CA ASP A 381 8.34 4.38 14.80
C ASP A 381 7.73 5.56 14.05
N HIS A 382 7.80 6.75 14.65
CA HIS A 382 7.23 7.97 14.10
C HIS A 382 8.32 8.99 13.84
N GLY A 383 8.08 9.87 12.86
CA GLY A 383 8.95 11.00 12.58
C GLY A 383 8.27 12.32 12.93
N LEU A 384 9.05 13.30 13.36
CA LEU A 384 8.57 14.68 13.55
C LEU A 384 9.32 15.66 12.65
N VAL A 385 8.58 16.56 12.01
CA VAL A 385 9.13 17.66 11.22
C VAL A 385 9.81 18.66 12.17
N LYS A 386 11.09 18.97 11.93
CA LYS A 386 11.93 19.70 12.88
C LYS A 386 12.35 21.06 12.35
N ASN A 387 12.16 22.09 13.16
CA ASN A 387 12.57 23.48 12.95
C ASN A 387 12.05 24.10 11.63
N ASP A 388 10.94 23.59 11.11
CA ASP A 388 10.30 24.14 9.93
C ASP A 388 8.94 24.74 10.30
N THR A 389 8.88 26.07 10.30
CA THR A 389 7.66 26.84 10.58
C THR A 389 6.89 27.19 9.31
N SER A 390 7.45 26.88 8.14
CA SER A 390 6.78 27.03 6.84
C SER A 390 5.93 25.80 6.49
N GLU A 391 6.22 24.66 7.13
CA GLU A 391 5.43 23.45 7.00
C GLU A 391 4.02 23.63 7.56
N PRO A 392 2.97 23.17 6.84
CA PRO A 392 1.60 23.27 7.30
C PRO A 392 1.39 22.43 8.58
N GLY A 393 0.77 23.03 9.60
CA GLY A 393 0.48 22.36 10.86
C GLY A 393 0.62 23.28 12.07
N GLN A 394 0.67 22.69 13.26
CA GLN A 394 0.89 23.42 14.50
C GLN A 394 2.35 23.33 14.94
N SER A 395 3.05 24.47 14.93
CA SER A 395 4.43 24.60 15.43
C SER A 395 4.49 24.80 16.95
N GLY A 396 5.70 24.83 17.51
CA GLY A 396 5.93 25.10 18.92
C GLY A 396 5.92 23.86 19.82
N TRP A 397 5.87 22.66 19.24
CA TRP A 397 6.03 21.42 20.00
C TRP A 397 7.48 21.23 20.42
N ARG A 398 7.68 20.76 21.65
CA ARG A 398 8.99 20.66 22.28
C ARG A 398 9.19 19.28 22.87
N ARG A 399 10.42 18.76 22.79
CA ARG A 399 10.83 17.61 23.57
C ARG A 399 11.13 18.05 25.00
N CYS A 400 10.58 17.36 26.00
CA CYS A 400 10.91 17.65 27.40
C CYS A 400 12.26 17.01 27.80
N SER A 401 13.18 17.77 28.41
CA SER A 401 14.48 17.26 28.86
C SER A 401 14.39 16.31 30.06
N LYS A 402 13.30 16.38 30.84
CA LYS A 402 13.09 15.56 32.04
C LYS A 402 12.44 14.23 31.74
N CYS A 403 11.35 14.24 30.95
CA CYS A 403 10.56 13.05 30.67
C CYS A 403 10.74 12.51 29.25
N GLN A 404 11.42 13.23 28.35
CA GLN A 404 11.62 12.86 26.94
C GLN A 404 10.33 12.75 26.10
N SER A 405 9.17 13.07 26.69
CA SER A 405 7.91 13.16 25.95
C SER A 405 7.79 14.47 25.17
N LEU A 406 7.07 14.42 24.05
CA LEU A 406 6.69 15.61 23.29
C LEU A 406 5.58 16.37 24.04
N PHE A 407 5.74 17.69 24.22
CA PHE A 407 4.74 18.54 24.85
C PHE A 407 4.54 19.85 24.08
N TYR A 408 3.38 20.48 24.26
CA TYR A 408 3.07 21.75 23.61
C TYR A 408 3.76 22.91 24.35
N GLY A 409 4.82 23.44 23.75
CA GLY A 409 5.68 24.48 24.33
C GLY A 409 4.94 25.75 24.78
N PRO A 410 4.01 26.31 23.99
CA PRO A 410 3.29 27.53 24.38
C PRO A 410 2.53 27.43 25.71
N ASN A 411 2.15 26.23 26.14
CA ASN A 411 1.44 26.00 27.40
C ASN A 411 2.35 25.54 28.56
N GLN A 412 3.67 25.70 28.44
CA GLN A 412 4.63 25.18 29.42
C GLN A 412 4.30 25.58 30.87
N ALA A 413 3.88 26.82 31.12
CA ALA A 413 3.59 27.32 32.47
C ALA A 413 2.40 26.60 33.16
N ALA A 414 1.45 26.06 32.38
CA ALA A 414 0.30 25.32 32.88
C ALA A 414 0.48 23.79 32.84
N SER A 415 1.63 23.34 32.32
CA SER A 415 1.91 21.92 32.08
C SER A 415 2.31 21.18 33.37
N ASN A 416 2.16 19.85 33.37
CA ASN A 416 2.54 18.98 34.48
C ASN A 416 3.48 17.89 33.98
N CYS A 417 4.69 17.79 34.53
CA CYS A 417 5.70 16.86 34.07
C CYS A 417 5.89 15.69 35.05
N PRO A 418 5.97 14.44 34.58
CA PRO A 418 6.29 13.29 35.43
C PRO A 418 7.70 13.38 36.03
N GLY A 419 8.61 14.16 35.43
CA GLY A 419 9.92 14.51 36.00
C GLY A 419 9.87 15.62 37.08
N GLY A 420 8.69 16.05 37.50
CA GLY A 420 8.47 17.08 38.52
C GLY A 420 8.33 18.50 37.96
N GLY A 421 7.37 19.25 38.52
CA GLY A 421 7.02 20.61 38.11
C GLY A 421 6.45 20.69 36.69
N THR A 422 6.71 21.79 35.99
CA THR A 422 6.32 21.98 34.59
C THR A 422 7.29 21.27 33.63
N HIS A 423 6.84 20.99 32.42
CA HIS A 423 7.70 20.52 31.34
C HIS A 423 8.82 21.52 31.07
N ALA A 424 9.98 21.02 30.65
CA ALA A 424 11.15 21.83 30.36
C ALA A 424 11.65 21.49 28.97
N ALA A 425 11.63 22.46 28.05
CA ALA A 425 12.11 22.26 26.69
C ALA A 425 13.59 21.83 26.70
N ALA A 426 13.88 20.76 25.97
CA ALA A 426 15.23 20.40 25.54
C ALA A 426 15.58 21.18 24.25
N SER A 427 16.43 20.60 23.41
CA SER A 427 16.59 21.02 22.01
C SER A 427 15.44 20.51 21.13
N GLY A 428 15.10 21.31 20.11
CA GLY A 428 14.07 20.99 19.10
C GLY A 428 12.87 21.95 19.12
N ASP A 429 12.39 22.31 17.94
CA ASP A 429 11.06 22.86 17.68
C ASP A 429 10.42 21.95 16.64
N TYR A 430 9.19 21.48 16.88
CA TYR A 430 8.52 20.54 15.99
C TYR A 430 7.19 21.10 15.52
N THR A 431 6.87 20.81 14.27
CA THR A 431 5.58 21.13 13.65
C THR A 431 4.81 19.82 13.46
N LEU A 432 3.61 19.75 14.05
CA LEU A 432 2.73 18.61 13.92
C LEU A 432 1.67 18.87 12.86
N ILE A 433 1.45 17.87 12.00
CA ILE A 433 0.44 17.94 10.94
C ILE A 433 -0.95 17.94 11.60
N THR A 434 -1.82 18.85 11.19
CA THR A 434 -3.22 18.93 11.66
C THR A 434 -4.23 18.55 10.58
N ASP A 435 -3.75 18.22 9.38
CA ASP A 435 -4.55 17.69 8.29
C ASP A 435 -4.71 16.17 8.46
N SER A 436 -5.95 15.74 8.70
CA SER A 436 -6.30 14.32 8.86
C SER A 436 -6.43 13.57 7.52
N THR A 437 -6.34 14.26 6.38
CA THR A 437 -6.41 13.64 5.05
C THR A 437 -5.06 13.15 4.54
N VAL A 438 -3.98 13.52 5.22
CA VAL A 438 -2.63 13.05 4.94
C VAL A 438 -2.49 11.59 5.35
N LEU A 439 -1.89 10.78 4.48
CA LEU A 439 -1.63 9.35 4.72
C LEU A 439 -0.50 9.11 5.75
N ALA A 440 -0.83 9.32 7.02
CA ALA A 440 0.06 9.18 8.16
C ALA A 440 -0.74 8.82 9.43
N HIS A 441 -0.07 8.60 10.56
CA HIS A 441 -0.72 8.11 11.79
C HIS A 441 -1.51 9.20 12.49
N HIS A 442 -2.83 9.14 12.41
CA HIS A 442 -3.78 10.06 13.03
C HIS A 442 -4.14 9.63 14.48
N TYR A 443 -5.15 10.24 15.09
CA TYR A 443 -5.56 10.07 16.51
C TYR A 443 -4.57 10.52 17.59
N TRP A 444 -3.56 11.30 17.23
CA TRP A 444 -2.73 11.93 18.24
C TRP A 444 -3.43 13.16 18.81
N ARG A 445 -3.46 13.26 20.13
CA ARG A 445 -4.16 14.33 20.84
C ARG A 445 -3.24 14.95 21.87
N ARG A 446 -3.41 16.26 22.08
CA ARG A 446 -2.80 16.95 23.21
C ARG A 446 -3.59 16.64 24.47
N CYS A 447 -2.91 16.33 25.57
CA CYS A 447 -3.56 16.25 26.88
C CYS A 447 -3.72 17.64 27.48
N THR A 448 -4.94 18.05 27.84
CA THR A 448 -5.24 19.37 28.44
C THR A 448 -4.74 19.54 29.88
N LYS A 449 -4.26 18.46 30.52
CA LYS A 449 -3.76 18.49 31.90
C LYS A 449 -2.23 18.54 31.98
N CYS A 450 -1.54 17.80 31.13
CA CYS A 450 -0.08 17.71 31.15
C CYS A 450 0.59 18.27 29.89
N GLU A 451 -0.16 18.65 28.86
CA GLU A 451 0.32 19.21 27.60
C GLU A 451 1.14 18.24 26.74
N THR A 452 1.25 16.97 27.11
CA THR A 452 1.91 15.95 26.28
C THR A 452 1.04 15.50 25.12
N LEU A 453 1.69 15.13 24.01
CA LEU A 453 1.04 14.41 22.92
C LEU A 453 0.88 12.95 23.31
N PHE A 454 -0.31 12.39 23.14
CA PHE A 454 -0.60 10.98 23.40
C PHE A 454 -1.48 10.39 22.31
N LEU A 455 -1.36 9.07 22.10
CA LEU A 455 -2.19 8.35 21.15
C LEU A 455 -3.55 8.01 21.77
N CYS A 456 -4.63 8.41 21.11
CA CYS A 456 -6.00 8.17 21.55
C CYS A 456 -6.65 7.06 20.71
N TRP A 457 -6.36 5.79 21.03
CA TRP A 457 -6.89 4.64 20.30
C TRP A 457 -8.43 4.60 20.24
N LEU A 458 -8.99 4.34 19.06
CA LEU A 458 -10.44 4.24 18.86
C LEU A 458 -11.03 2.85 19.15
N TYR A 459 -10.29 1.74 18.97
CA TYR A 459 -10.87 0.39 19.07
C TYR A 459 -9.86 -0.71 19.47
N GLY A 460 -10.40 -1.83 19.97
CA GLY A 460 -9.85 -3.17 19.68
C GLY A 460 -9.12 -3.91 20.80
N GLN A 461 -8.56 -3.24 21.81
CA GLN A 461 -7.95 -3.89 22.96
C GLN A 461 -8.16 -3.04 24.23
N PRO A 462 -8.91 -3.52 25.24
CA PRO A 462 -9.13 -2.78 26.47
C PRO A 462 -7.82 -2.33 27.14
N SER A 463 -6.77 -3.15 27.09
CA SER A 463 -5.44 -2.79 27.61
C SER A 463 -4.73 -1.67 26.82
N LEU A 464 -5.17 -1.36 25.60
CA LEU A 464 -4.66 -0.26 24.78
C LEU A 464 -5.55 0.99 24.86
N THR A 465 -6.86 0.82 25.06
CA THR A 465 -7.85 1.92 25.08
C THR A 465 -8.17 2.45 26.48
N THR A 466 -7.95 1.68 27.55
CA THR A 466 -8.17 2.13 28.95
C THR A 466 -6.90 2.51 29.70
N ASN A 467 -5.73 2.17 29.15
CA ASN A 467 -4.42 2.47 29.74
C ASN A 467 -3.83 3.73 29.09
N GLY A 468 -3.44 4.70 29.92
CA GLY A 468 -2.80 5.94 29.50
C GLY A 468 -2.61 6.88 30.67
N LEU A 469 -1.76 6.47 31.61
CA LEU A 469 -1.58 7.16 32.89
C LEU A 469 -1.08 8.59 32.69
N CYS A 470 -1.85 9.54 33.20
CA CYS A 470 -1.49 10.95 33.27
C CYS A 470 -0.81 11.24 34.61
N VAL A 471 0.21 12.10 34.61
CA VAL A 471 0.90 12.52 35.84
C VAL A 471 -0.02 13.23 36.84
N VAL A 472 -1.10 13.87 36.36
CA VAL A 472 -2.11 14.54 37.20
C VAL A 472 -3.08 13.52 37.85
N GLY A 473 -2.95 12.24 37.51
CA GLY A 473 -3.83 11.17 37.96
C GLY A 473 -4.92 10.82 36.94
N GLY A 474 -5.30 9.54 36.91
CA GLY A 474 -6.24 9.00 35.91
C GLY A 474 -5.62 8.92 34.51
N THR A 475 -6.47 8.93 33.49
CA THR A 475 -6.06 8.89 32.08
C THR A 475 -5.83 10.28 31.49
N HIS A 476 -5.09 10.36 30.38
CA HIS A 476 -4.94 11.59 29.59
C HIS A 476 -6.31 12.16 29.17
N SER A 477 -6.43 13.49 29.21
CA SER A 477 -7.65 14.22 28.85
C SER A 477 -7.46 14.90 27.49
N ALA A 478 -8.04 14.32 26.43
CA ALA A 478 -7.86 14.80 25.07
C ALA A 478 -8.41 16.22 24.87
N ASP A 479 -7.61 17.06 24.21
CA ASP A 479 -8.13 18.25 23.53
C ASP A 479 -8.85 17.82 22.25
N MET A 480 -10.16 18.02 22.23
CA MET A 480 -11.00 17.63 21.09
C MET A 480 -10.99 18.65 19.95
N SER A 481 -10.40 19.83 20.14
CA SER A 481 -10.38 20.90 19.12
C SER A 481 -9.41 20.64 17.98
N VAL A 482 -8.37 19.84 18.21
CA VAL A 482 -7.35 19.51 17.21
C VAL A 482 -6.99 18.04 17.31
N GLU A 483 -6.86 17.39 16.16
CA GLU A 483 -6.21 16.08 16.02
C GLU A 483 -4.89 16.28 15.28
N TYR A 484 -3.86 15.55 15.69
CA TYR A 484 -2.56 15.57 15.06
C TYR A 484 -2.31 14.26 14.32
N THR A 485 -1.58 14.38 13.21
CA THR A 485 -1.14 13.28 12.37
C THR A 485 0.38 13.24 12.37
N LEU A 486 0.97 12.05 12.57
CA LEU A 486 2.42 11.85 12.63
C LEU A 486 2.89 10.93 11.49
N PRO A 487 3.95 11.30 10.74
CA PRO A 487 4.63 10.41 9.81
C PRO A 487 4.91 9.03 10.41
N ALA A 488 4.38 7.98 9.77
CA ALA A 488 4.48 6.60 10.23
C ALA A 488 5.60 5.85 9.50
N PHE A 489 6.78 5.73 10.11
CA PHE A 489 7.94 5.00 9.55
C PHE A 489 7.85 3.48 9.75
N TRP A 490 6.63 2.96 9.74
CA TRP A 490 6.32 1.55 9.92
C TRP A 490 5.09 1.08 9.13
N ALA A 491 4.24 2.01 8.67
CA ALA A 491 2.96 1.74 8.03
C ALA A 491 2.75 2.61 6.78
N VAL A 492 1.72 2.26 6.01
CA VAL A 492 1.31 2.92 4.76
C VAL A 492 2.36 2.83 3.66
N LYS A 493 2.03 2.06 2.62
CA LYS A 493 2.90 1.88 1.44
C LYS A 493 2.58 2.92 0.37
N ALA A 494 3.60 3.33 -0.40
CA ALA A 494 3.43 4.18 -1.59
C ALA A 494 2.87 3.39 -2.78
N LEU A 495 1.71 2.76 -2.54
CA LEU A 495 0.86 2.02 -3.45
C LEU A 495 -0.56 2.34 -3.01
N GLN A 496 -1.14 3.37 -3.63
CA GLN A 496 -2.43 3.93 -3.22
C GLN A 496 -3.38 4.02 -4.41
N ALA A 497 -4.67 3.85 -4.16
CA ALA A 497 -5.68 4.14 -5.18
C ALA A 497 -5.91 5.66 -5.24
N GLU A 498 -5.83 6.22 -6.44
CA GLU A 498 -6.23 7.61 -6.72
C GLU A 498 -7.76 7.63 -6.88
N ALA A 499 -8.47 7.87 -5.79
CA ALA A 499 -9.91 7.64 -5.69
C ALA A 499 -10.76 8.77 -6.29
N TYR A 500 -11.96 8.43 -6.76
CA TYR A 500 -12.97 9.40 -7.23
C TYR A 500 -13.63 10.13 -6.04
N PRO A 501 -14.00 11.43 -6.17
CA PRO A 501 -13.86 12.29 -7.35
C PRO A 501 -12.59 13.13 -7.41
N ASP A 502 -11.83 13.18 -6.32
CA ASP A 502 -10.86 14.24 -6.04
C ASP A 502 -9.47 13.71 -5.69
N LEU A 503 -9.13 12.50 -6.14
CA LEU A 503 -7.80 11.87 -5.97
C LEU A 503 -7.44 11.64 -4.50
N ARG A 504 -8.44 11.37 -3.66
CA ARG A 504 -8.21 11.06 -2.26
C ARG A 504 -7.46 9.75 -2.13
N ARG A 505 -6.21 9.85 -1.71
CA ARG A 505 -5.38 8.67 -1.49
C ARG A 505 -5.93 7.89 -0.28
N GLY A 506 -5.98 6.58 -0.42
CA GLY A 506 -6.47 5.70 0.64
C GLY A 506 -7.99 5.66 0.80
N GLU A 507 -8.74 6.21 -0.16
CA GLU A 507 -10.16 5.91 -0.30
C GLU A 507 -10.39 4.75 -1.29
N SER A 508 -11.53 4.08 -1.10
CA SER A 508 -11.89 2.84 -1.79
C SER A 508 -13.01 3.07 -2.79
N THR A 509 -12.83 4.00 -3.73
CA THR A 509 -13.82 4.29 -4.79
C THR A 509 -13.21 4.07 -6.18
N VAL A 510 -14.09 3.88 -7.17
CA VAL A 510 -13.69 3.71 -8.58
C VAL A 510 -14.18 4.90 -9.40
N TRP A 511 -13.48 5.21 -10.48
CA TRP A 511 -13.90 6.23 -11.45
C TRP A 511 -15.05 5.69 -12.30
N PRO A 512 -16.26 6.27 -12.19
CA PRO A 512 -17.44 5.74 -12.84
C PRO A 512 -17.47 6.09 -14.34
N SER A 513 -18.51 5.60 -15.02
CA SER A 513 -18.84 5.97 -16.40
C SER A 513 -18.94 7.49 -16.56
N ASP A 514 -18.37 8.00 -17.67
CA ASP A 514 -18.40 9.43 -18.02
C ASP A 514 -17.79 10.35 -16.94
N SER A 515 -16.64 9.95 -16.40
CA SER A 515 -15.90 10.71 -15.38
C SER A 515 -14.47 11.03 -15.83
N ALA A 516 -13.89 12.07 -15.24
CA ALA A 516 -12.53 12.49 -15.51
C ALA A 516 -11.79 12.80 -14.21
N THR A 517 -10.54 12.38 -14.10
CA THR A 517 -9.70 12.78 -12.98
C THR A 517 -9.40 14.27 -13.04
N PRO A 518 -9.21 14.94 -11.87
CA PRO A 518 -8.31 16.08 -11.79
C PRO A 518 -6.91 15.70 -12.31
N TRP A 519 -6.00 16.68 -12.38
CA TRP A 519 -4.60 16.39 -12.68
C TRP A 519 -4.05 15.38 -11.69
N LEU A 520 -3.41 14.32 -12.19
CA LEU A 520 -2.65 13.40 -11.35
C LEU A 520 -1.39 14.11 -10.82
N TRP A 521 -0.94 13.67 -9.66
CA TRP A 521 0.21 14.25 -8.95
C TRP A 521 1.17 13.15 -8.52
N TRP A 522 2.45 13.45 -8.60
CA TRP A 522 3.50 12.62 -8.05
C TRP A 522 3.54 12.72 -6.51
N TYR A 523 4.20 11.79 -5.85
CA TYR A 523 4.37 11.78 -4.40
C TYR A 523 5.21 12.96 -3.89
N ASP A 524 6.11 13.49 -4.73
CA ASP A 524 6.86 14.72 -4.48
C ASP A 524 6.03 16.02 -4.64
N GLN A 525 4.71 15.88 -4.81
CA GLN A 525 3.75 16.98 -5.01
C GLN A 525 3.95 17.80 -6.29
N THR A 526 4.77 17.33 -7.23
CA THR A 526 4.80 17.94 -8.55
C THR A 526 3.67 17.39 -9.41
N PRO A 527 3.09 18.21 -10.31
CA PRO A 527 1.99 17.76 -11.16
C PRO A 527 2.50 16.77 -12.20
N ALA A 528 1.83 15.63 -12.35
CA ALA A 528 2.08 14.71 -13.46
C ALA A 528 1.57 15.26 -14.80
N CYS A 529 0.81 16.35 -14.76
CA CYS A 529 0.26 17.02 -15.93
C CYS A 529 -0.51 16.06 -16.84
N VAL A 530 -1.14 15.03 -16.26
CA VAL A 530 -2.06 14.13 -16.95
C VAL A 530 -3.42 14.06 -16.27
N ASN A 531 -4.49 14.05 -17.06
CA ASN A 531 -5.82 13.66 -16.60
C ASN A 531 -6.25 12.39 -17.33
N VAL A 532 -7.04 11.54 -16.68
CA VAL A 532 -7.59 10.31 -17.26
C VAL A 532 -9.11 10.46 -17.37
N GLN A 533 -9.63 10.34 -18.59
CA GLN A 533 -11.05 10.32 -18.89
C GLN A 533 -11.52 8.87 -19.03
N VAL A 534 -12.57 8.52 -18.31
CA VAL A 534 -13.33 7.28 -18.52
C VAL A 534 -14.46 7.59 -19.49
N ARG A 535 -14.47 6.93 -20.66
CA ARG A 535 -15.55 7.10 -21.64
C ARG A 535 -16.87 6.53 -21.10
N PRO A 536 -18.02 7.00 -21.59
CA PRO A 536 -19.30 6.41 -21.24
C PRO A 536 -19.34 4.90 -21.49
N PHE A 537 -19.81 4.16 -20.50
CA PHE A 537 -20.07 2.72 -20.57
C PHE A 537 -21.31 2.35 -19.75
N THR A 538 -21.85 1.15 -20.01
CA THR A 538 -22.95 0.57 -19.25
C THR A 538 -22.45 -0.44 -18.21
N THR A 539 -23.08 -0.47 -17.04
CA THR A 539 -22.79 -1.46 -16.00
C THR A 539 -22.82 -2.88 -16.57
N GLY A 540 -21.79 -3.67 -16.26
CA GLY A 540 -21.65 -5.04 -16.75
C GLY A 540 -20.96 -5.18 -18.12
N THR A 541 -20.50 -4.07 -18.73
CA THR A 541 -19.62 -4.16 -19.88
C THR A 541 -18.37 -4.98 -19.57
N ASN A 542 -17.90 -5.73 -20.56
CA ASN A 542 -16.74 -6.60 -20.50
C ASN A 542 -15.43 -5.81 -20.67
N SER A 543 -15.52 -4.55 -21.10
CA SER A 543 -14.40 -3.62 -21.22
C SER A 543 -14.86 -2.16 -21.18
N ILE A 544 -14.02 -1.28 -20.66
CA ILE A 544 -14.18 0.18 -20.78
C ILE A 544 -13.13 0.76 -21.73
N THR A 545 -13.29 2.02 -22.10
CA THR A 545 -12.27 2.80 -22.83
C THR A 545 -11.87 3.99 -21.99
N ILE A 546 -10.57 4.23 -21.88
CA ILE A 546 -10.00 5.40 -21.22
C ILE A 546 -9.22 6.23 -22.25
N ASP A 547 -9.19 7.53 -22.04
CA ASP A 547 -8.29 8.46 -22.72
C ASP A 547 -7.43 9.14 -21.65
N TRP A 548 -6.15 9.41 -21.92
CA TRP A 548 -5.34 10.29 -21.07
C TRP A 548 -4.71 11.39 -21.88
N THR A 549 -4.58 12.56 -21.26
CA THR A 549 -4.03 13.73 -21.93
C THR A 549 -2.96 14.36 -21.06
N SER A 550 -1.77 14.59 -21.60
CA SER A 550 -0.55 14.85 -20.83
C SER A 550 0.06 16.24 -21.02
N GLU A 551 -0.67 17.13 -21.68
CA GLU A 551 -0.23 18.49 -21.89
C GLU A 551 -1.25 19.44 -21.27
N MET A 552 -0.82 20.28 -20.33
CA MET A 552 -1.62 21.40 -19.88
C MET A 552 -1.98 22.27 -21.08
N GLY A 553 -3.27 22.34 -21.39
CA GLY A 553 -3.74 23.04 -22.56
C GLY A 553 -5.24 23.14 -22.65
N THR A 554 -5.69 24.05 -23.50
CA THR A 554 -7.10 24.29 -23.77
C THR A 554 -7.57 23.35 -24.88
N TRP A 555 -8.70 22.68 -24.65
CA TRP A 555 -9.28 21.73 -25.60
C TRP A 555 -10.28 22.38 -26.54
N LEU A 556 -10.18 21.99 -27.82
CA LEU A 556 -11.08 22.37 -28.90
C LEU A 556 -11.63 21.14 -29.62
N ASP A 557 -12.89 21.23 -30.00
CA ASP A 557 -13.54 20.34 -30.94
C ASP A 557 -14.55 21.15 -31.73
N PHE A 558 -14.26 21.40 -33.01
CA PHE A 558 -15.11 22.24 -33.86
C PHE A 558 -16.51 21.65 -34.12
N PHE A 559 -16.75 20.39 -33.75
CA PHE A 559 -18.06 19.76 -33.83
C PHE A 559 -18.85 19.78 -32.52
N TYR A 560 -18.28 20.33 -31.44
CA TYR A 560 -18.91 20.32 -30.13
C TYR A 560 -20.04 21.35 -30.02
N THR A 561 -21.20 20.92 -29.50
CA THR A 561 -22.43 21.73 -29.40
C THR A 561 -22.94 21.88 -27.96
N GLY A 562 -22.18 21.40 -26.97
CA GLY A 562 -22.54 21.46 -25.55
C GLY A 562 -21.99 22.71 -24.85
N THR A 563 -22.10 22.74 -23.52
CA THR A 563 -21.51 23.80 -22.68
C THR A 563 -19.98 23.76 -22.73
N GLU A 564 -19.32 24.90 -22.85
CA GLU A 564 -17.88 24.98 -23.12
C GLU A 564 -17.10 25.54 -21.92
N ASN A 565 -15.98 24.91 -21.56
CA ASN A 565 -15.04 25.43 -20.55
C ASN A 565 -13.56 25.12 -20.86
N GLY A 566 -13.24 24.60 -22.06
CA GLY A 566 -11.88 24.32 -22.49
C GLY A 566 -11.27 23.04 -21.93
N THR A 567 -12.08 22.16 -21.32
CA THR A 567 -11.66 20.81 -20.89
C THR A 567 -11.94 19.78 -22.00
N TYR A 568 -11.42 18.55 -21.85
CA TYR A 568 -11.63 17.50 -22.84
C TYR A 568 -13.12 17.14 -23.06
N SER A 569 -13.94 17.12 -21.99
CA SER A 569 -15.37 16.77 -22.04
C SER A 569 -16.27 17.94 -22.45
N LEU A 570 -15.85 19.17 -22.13
CA LEU A 570 -16.52 20.42 -22.47
C LEU A 570 -15.56 21.34 -23.27
N PRO A 571 -15.09 20.88 -24.46
CA PRO A 571 -14.11 21.64 -25.24
C PRO A 571 -14.72 22.92 -25.79
N TYR A 572 -13.88 23.91 -26.10
CA TYR A 572 -14.33 25.04 -26.91
C TYR A 572 -14.60 24.59 -28.35
N ASN A 573 -15.54 25.25 -29.02
CA ASN A 573 -15.81 24.95 -30.43
C ASN A 573 -15.28 26.02 -31.39
N GLN A 574 -14.70 27.12 -30.90
CA GLN A 574 -14.03 28.11 -31.74
C GLN A 574 -12.55 28.26 -31.40
N MET A 575 -11.76 28.56 -32.44
CA MET A 575 -10.33 28.82 -32.27
C MET A 575 -10.07 30.04 -31.37
N ALA A 576 -10.91 31.07 -31.47
CA ALA A 576 -10.76 32.30 -30.69
C ALA A 576 -10.88 32.05 -29.18
N GLU A 577 -11.78 31.16 -28.77
CA GLU A 577 -11.99 30.79 -27.36
C GLU A 577 -10.81 29.97 -26.84
N GLY A 578 -10.34 29.02 -27.67
CA GLY A 578 -9.11 28.28 -27.45
C GLY A 578 -7.89 29.17 -27.19
N VAL A 579 -7.68 30.13 -28.10
CA VAL A 579 -6.62 31.13 -28.00
C VAL A 579 -6.83 32.03 -26.79
N GLY A 580 -8.06 32.43 -26.48
CA GLY A 580 -8.38 33.27 -25.33
C GLY A 580 -7.99 32.60 -24.02
N ALA A 581 -8.38 31.34 -23.84
CA ALA A 581 -8.23 30.60 -22.60
C ALA A 581 -6.82 30.02 -22.37
N VAL A 582 -6.07 29.68 -23.41
CA VAL A 582 -4.74 29.07 -23.23
C VAL A 582 -3.75 30.02 -22.55
N ALA A 583 -2.98 29.55 -21.58
CA ALA A 583 -1.90 30.35 -21.00
C ALA A 583 -0.83 30.68 -22.07
N SER A 584 -0.13 31.81 -21.92
CA SER A 584 0.98 32.13 -22.83
C SER A 584 2.06 31.05 -22.76
N GLY A 585 2.44 30.49 -23.90
CA GLY A 585 3.34 29.35 -24.04
C GLY A 585 2.68 27.97 -23.84
N GLY A 586 1.37 27.92 -23.58
CA GLY A 586 0.61 26.68 -23.32
C GLY A 586 0.21 25.92 -24.58
N TYR A 587 -0.46 24.78 -24.38
CA TYR A 587 -0.95 23.95 -25.48
C TYR A 587 -2.40 24.23 -25.82
N VAL A 588 -2.75 24.13 -27.10
CA VAL A 588 -4.12 24.06 -27.57
C VAL A 588 -4.30 22.71 -28.26
N HIS A 589 -5.15 21.89 -27.67
CA HIS A 589 -5.44 20.54 -28.12
C HIS A 589 -6.68 20.55 -28.98
N ILE A 590 -6.62 19.99 -30.18
CA ILE A 590 -7.73 20.01 -31.13
C ILE A 590 -8.08 18.57 -31.49
N LYS A 591 -9.29 18.13 -31.15
CA LYS A 591 -9.83 16.82 -31.57
C LYS A 591 -9.99 16.81 -33.09
N SER A 592 -9.96 15.63 -33.70
CA SER A 592 -10.17 15.42 -35.15
C SER A 592 -11.46 16.06 -35.65
N SER A 593 -11.36 17.31 -36.09
CA SER A 593 -12.47 18.18 -36.43
C SER A 593 -12.02 19.21 -37.46
N ARG A 594 -12.97 19.99 -37.99
CA ARG A 594 -12.67 21.05 -38.96
C ARG A 594 -13.42 22.32 -38.66
N SER A 595 -12.76 23.45 -38.86
CA SER A 595 -13.38 24.77 -38.88
C SER A 595 -12.91 25.58 -40.09
N THR A 596 -13.83 26.38 -40.62
CA THR A 596 -13.56 27.38 -41.67
C THR A 596 -13.00 28.68 -41.08
N ASP A 597 -12.93 28.80 -39.76
CA ASP A 597 -12.52 30.03 -39.09
C ASP A 597 -11.03 30.33 -39.34
N SER A 598 -10.74 31.61 -39.49
CA SER A 598 -9.36 32.09 -39.58
C SER A 598 -8.76 32.24 -38.17
N PRO A 599 -7.74 31.47 -37.81
CA PRO A 599 -7.18 31.47 -36.46
C PRO A 599 -6.40 32.77 -36.20
N HIS A 600 -6.83 33.60 -35.25
CA HIS A 600 -6.09 34.78 -34.79
C HIS A 600 -5.26 34.46 -33.55
N ILE A 601 -3.99 34.10 -33.74
CA ILE A 601 -3.07 33.73 -32.65
C ILE A 601 -2.45 35.00 -32.04
N THR A 602 -2.84 35.34 -30.80
CA THR A 602 -2.43 36.58 -30.12
C THR A 602 -1.34 36.40 -29.06
N LYS A 603 -0.99 35.15 -28.71
CA LYS A 603 0.06 34.81 -27.76
C LYS A 603 0.79 33.53 -28.19
N ALA A 604 2.01 33.35 -27.70
CA ALA A 604 2.78 32.14 -27.95
C ALA A 604 1.98 30.91 -27.47
N MET A 605 1.90 29.87 -28.28
CA MET A 605 1.21 28.63 -27.94
C MET A 605 1.70 27.50 -28.85
N ARG A 606 1.34 26.27 -28.50
CA ARG A 606 1.59 25.07 -29.31
C ARG A 606 0.26 24.44 -29.69
N LEU A 607 0.01 24.24 -30.98
CA LEU A 607 -1.21 23.57 -31.45
C LEU A 607 -0.92 22.09 -31.64
N ARG A 608 -1.80 21.22 -31.13
CA ARG A 608 -1.65 19.77 -31.25
C ARG A 608 -2.96 19.11 -31.67
N ALA A 609 -2.90 18.27 -32.70
CA ALA A 609 -4.04 17.50 -33.18
C ALA A 609 -4.14 16.15 -32.45
N TYR A 610 -5.35 15.74 -32.10
CA TYR A 610 -5.65 14.49 -31.41
C TYR A 610 -6.74 13.67 -32.12
N GLY A 611 -6.53 12.35 -32.23
CA GLY A 611 -7.51 11.42 -32.79
C GLY A 611 -7.73 11.48 -34.31
N GLY A 612 -6.92 12.24 -35.05
CA GLY A 612 -7.03 12.36 -36.51
C GLY A 612 -6.58 13.73 -37.05
N HIS A 613 -6.89 13.99 -38.33
CA HIS A 613 -6.55 15.26 -38.97
C HIS A 613 -7.43 16.41 -38.45
N VAL A 614 -6.79 17.56 -38.23
CA VAL A 614 -7.46 18.82 -37.92
C VAL A 614 -7.30 19.76 -39.10
N ILE A 615 -8.40 20.41 -39.49
CA ILE A 615 -8.41 21.42 -40.55
C ILE A 615 -8.86 22.75 -39.95
N ILE A 616 -8.07 23.81 -40.17
CA ILE A 616 -8.37 25.15 -39.68
C ILE A 616 -8.24 26.13 -40.86
N GLY A 617 -9.24 26.98 -41.05
CA GLY A 617 -9.21 28.06 -42.04
C GLY A 617 -9.21 27.59 -43.50
N ARG A 618 -9.84 26.44 -43.80
CA ARG A 618 -10.03 25.94 -45.17
C ARG A 618 -11.47 25.58 -45.47
#